data_AF-A0A424QJ92-F1
#
_entry.id   AF-A0A424QJ92-F1
#
_cell.length_a   1.000
_cell.length_b   1.000
_cell.length_c   1.000
_cell.angle_alpha   90.00
_cell.angle_beta   90.00
_cell.angle_gamma   90.00
#
_symmetry.space_group_name_H-M   'P 1'
#
loop_
_entity.id
_entity.type
_entity.pdbx_description
1 polymer ?
#
loop_
_entity_poly.entity_id
_entity_poly.type
_entity_poly.pdbx_seq_one_letter_code
_entity_poly.pdbx_strand_id
1 'polypeptide(L)'
;MTIAKYSLENGVFATSLYGDEWAGPDGDRLTIALLLLQSETPSTIQIESFVESLEYTPSAPVSSIIESTTDWKVVPDGEFHLISSNSSLIVGISKNDNLSQWPEVSSENSFDEDQKKAIDEAWKKEVSGVSQGAYVSQSQHMLAMPSRLGLLAQEDASVILWPPRQLNNEGERIPPVSNKLDNNASILTWTKLSALGAPSEFSLRAPLLGGVSTVLVEFSSGPKGVFMLADDENGVPEINQKVSFEVRRLYGQDNLIHYGLKALLN
;
A
#
# COMPACT_ATOMS: atom_id res chain seq x y z
N MET A 1 4.18 -7.06 5.19
CA MET A 1 3.31 -7.45 6.31
C MET A 1 2.55 -8.70 5.93
N THR A 2 2.81 -9.79 6.66
CA THR A 2 1.93 -10.96 6.64
C THR A 2 0.56 -10.56 7.21
N ILE A 3 -0.54 -11.10 6.67
CA ILE A 3 -1.87 -10.97 7.26
C ILE A 3 -2.26 -12.28 7.95
N ALA A 4 -3.01 -12.19 9.04
CA ALA A 4 -3.65 -13.36 9.63
C ALA A 4 -5.01 -13.57 8.96
N LYS A 5 -5.28 -14.79 8.48
CA LYS A 5 -6.49 -15.13 7.74
C LYS A 5 -7.40 -16.06 8.54
N TYR A 6 -8.70 -15.84 8.43
CA TYR A 6 -9.74 -16.61 9.10
C TYR A 6 -10.83 -16.98 8.09
N SER A 7 -11.27 -18.23 8.12
CA SER A 7 -12.40 -18.67 7.30
C SER A 7 -13.62 -18.83 8.19
N LEU A 8 -14.71 -18.13 7.84
CA LEU A 8 -15.97 -18.20 8.57
C LEU A 8 -17.11 -18.20 7.56
N GLU A 9 -18.03 -19.17 7.70
CA GLU A 9 -19.16 -19.35 6.79
C GLU A 9 -18.75 -19.36 5.29
N ASN A 10 -19.22 -18.36 4.52
CA ASN A 10 -19.02 -18.17 3.08
C ASN A 10 -18.03 -17.03 2.77
N GLY A 11 -17.14 -16.72 3.71
CA GLY A 11 -16.18 -15.63 3.57
C GLY A 11 -14.77 -15.97 4.08
N VAL A 12 -13.80 -15.24 3.54
CA VAL A 12 -12.43 -15.21 4.05
C VAL A 12 -12.17 -13.83 4.61
N PHE A 13 -11.64 -13.81 5.83
CA PHE A 13 -11.36 -12.61 6.60
C PHE A 13 -9.87 -12.49 6.82
N ALA A 14 -9.41 -11.26 6.95
CA ALA A 14 -8.05 -10.94 7.28
C ALA A 14 -7.96 -9.81 8.30
N THR A 15 -6.90 -9.88 9.08
CA THR A 15 -6.44 -8.79 9.91
C THR A 15 -4.92 -8.72 9.88
N SER A 16 -4.40 -7.73 10.57
CA SER A 16 -2.99 -7.45 10.74
C SER A 16 -2.33 -8.43 11.73
N LEU A 17 -0.99 -8.57 11.72
CA LEU A 17 -0.26 -9.32 12.76
C LEU A 17 -0.40 -8.70 14.15
N TYR A 18 -0.71 -7.40 14.21
CA TYR A 18 -1.04 -6.69 15.45
C TYR A 18 -2.48 -6.94 15.90
N GLY A 19 -3.21 -7.86 15.25
CA GLY A 19 -4.63 -8.11 15.51
C GLY A 19 -5.52 -7.06 14.86
N ASP A 20 -6.72 -6.92 15.40
CA ASP A 20 -7.79 -6.09 14.84
C ASP A 20 -7.83 -4.65 15.36
N GLU A 21 -6.87 -4.26 16.19
CA GLU A 21 -6.80 -2.91 16.77
C GLU A 21 -5.79 -2.01 16.04
N TRP A 22 -4.79 -2.59 15.37
CA TRP A 22 -3.76 -1.83 14.67
C TRP A 22 -3.25 -2.55 13.42
N ALA A 23 -2.81 -1.81 12.41
CA ALA A 23 -2.23 -2.34 11.17
C ALA A 23 -0.77 -1.89 10.96
N GLY A 24 -0.10 -1.48 12.04
CA GLY A 24 1.23 -0.88 11.99
C GLY A 24 1.19 0.59 11.57
N PRO A 25 2.36 1.24 11.48
CA PRO A 25 2.41 2.70 11.35
C PRO A 25 1.84 3.26 10.05
N ASP A 26 1.96 2.52 8.95
CA ASP A 26 1.51 2.94 7.63
C ASP A 26 0.39 2.06 7.05
N GLY A 27 -0.03 1.01 7.77
CA GLY A 27 -1.11 0.12 7.34
C GLY A 27 -2.49 0.58 7.81
N ASP A 28 -3.54 0.07 7.17
CA ASP A 28 -4.96 0.35 7.42
C ASP A 28 -5.87 -0.71 6.78
N ARG A 29 -7.18 -0.49 6.77
CA ARG A 29 -8.15 -1.40 6.11
C ARG A 29 -7.85 -1.63 4.63
N LEU A 30 -7.48 -0.58 3.89
CA LEU A 30 -7.15 -0.75 2.47
C LEU A 30 -5.90 -1.61 2.28
N THR A 31 -4.89 -1.42 3.11
CA THR A 31 -3.69 -2.26 3.14
C THR A 31 -4.06 -3.73 3.34
N ILE A 32 -4.86 -4.04 4.37
CA ILE A 32 -5.31 -5.41 4.68
C ILE A 32 -6.15 -5.98 3.53
N ALA A 33 -7.07 -5.19 2.97
CA ALA A 33 -7.92 -5.59 1.85
C ALA A 33 -7.11 -6.02 0.63
N LEU A 34 -6.11 -5.23 0.26
CA LEU A 34 -5.26 -5.52 -0.90
C LEU A 34 -4.45 -6.79 -0.70
N LEU A 35 -3.89 -7.00 0.50
CA LEU A 35 -3.16 -8.22 0.84
C LEU A 35 -4.07 -9.44 0.83
N LEU A 36 -5.30 -9.31 1.34
CA LEU A 36 -6.30 -10.38 1.31
C LEU A 36 -6.65 -10.74 -0.14
N LEU A 37 -6.97 -9.75 -0.98
CA LEU A 37 -7.28 -9.95 -2.40
C LEU A 37 -6.12 -10.60 -3.17
N GLN A 38 -4.88 -10.19 -2.90
CA GLN A 38 -3.68 -10.79 -3.52
C GLN A 38 -3.46 -12.25 -3.09
N SER A 39 -3.96 -12.64 -1.91
CA SER A 39 -3.86 -14.01 -1.39
C SER A 39 -4.99 -14.94 -1.85
N GLU A 40 -6.00 -14.40 -2.52
CA GLU A 40 -7.19 -15.12 -2.97
C GLU A 40 -7.22 -15.27 -4.49
N THR A 41 -7.99 -16.26 -4.97
CA THR A 41 -8.19 -16.44 -6.41
C THR A 41 -8.98 -15.26 -6.96
N PRO A 42 -8.48 -14.54 -7.99
CA PRO A 42 -9.15 -13.37 -8.53
C PRO A 42 -10.55 -13.66 -9.07
N SER A 43 -11.51 -12.79 -8.74
CA SER A 43 -12.86 -12.77 -9.31
C SER A 43 -13.36 -11.32 -9.45
N THR A 44 -14.68 -11.13 -9.56
CA THR A 44 -15.33 -9.83 -9.51
C THR A 44 -15.74 -9.49 -8.07
N ILE A 45 -15.60 -8.22 -7.69
CA ILE A 45 -15.89 -7.75 -6.34
C ILE A 45 -16.64 -6.42 -6.34
N GLN A 46 -17.60 -6.30 -5.44
CA GLN A 46 -18.33 -5.10 -5.11
C GLN A 46 -17.71 -4.46 -3.85
N ILE A 47 -17.63 -3.12 -3.76
CA ILE A 47 -16.82 -2.43 -2.73
C ILE A 47 -17.50 -1.27 -2.00
N GLU A 48 -18.76 -0.92 -2.28
CA GLU A 48 -19.37 0.31 -1.76
C GLU A 48 -19.34 0.39 -0.23
N SER A 49 -19.77 -0.67 0.45
CA SER A 49 -19.76 -0.72 1.92
C SER A 49 -18.34 -0.65 2.51
N PHE A 50 -17.36 -1.22 1.83
CA PHE A 50 -15.96 -1.11 2.24
C PHE A 50 -15.42 0.31 2.11
N VAL A 51 -15.73 1.01 1.02
CA VAL A 51 -15.27 2.39 0.81
C VAL A 51 -15.78 3.32 1.92
N GLU A 52 -17.02 3.12 2.38
CA GLU A 52 -17.61 3.89 3.48
C GLU A 52 -16.95 3.63 4.84
N SER A 53 -16.26 2.48 5.00
CA SER A 53 -15.59 2.07 6.25
C SER A 53 -14.14 2.56 6.38
N LEU A 54 -13.59 3.19 5.34
CA LEU A 54 -12.21 3.68 5.34
C LEU A 54 -12.04 4.86 6.29
N GLU A 55 -10.91 4.86 7.01
CA GLU A 55 -10.55 5.91 7.98
C GLU A 55 -10.36 7.28 7.33
N TYR A 56 -9.86 7.28 6.09
CA TYR A 56 -9.57 8.45 5.29
C TYR A 56 -9.94 8.21 3.83
N THR A 57 -10.36 9.27 3.15
CA THR A 57 -10.62 9.24 1.71
C THR A 57 -9.31 9.08 0.93
N PRO A 58 -9.15 8.03 0.12
CA PRO A 58 -7.98 7.90 -0.75
C PRO A 58 -7.95 8.97 -1.84
N SER A 59 -6.75 9.38 -2.24
CA SER A 59 -6.55 10.36 -3.32
C SER A 59 -6.92 9.80 -4.70
N ALA A 60 -7.09 8.49 -4.84
CA ALA A 60 -7.52 7.82 -6.07
C ALA A 60 -8.70 6.89 -5.76
N PRO A 61 -9.61 6.63 -6.71
CA PRO A 61 -10.71 5.70 -6.48
C PRO A 61 -10.21 4.34 -5.99
N VAL A 62 -10.84 3.79 -4.96
CA VAL A 62 -10.49 2.48 -4.37
C VAL A 62 -10.55 1.37 -5.43
N SER A 63 -11.53 1.44 -6.34
CA SER A 63 -11.62 0.52 -7.48
C SER A 63 -10.36 0.52 -8.33
N SER A 64 -9.85 1.71 -8.68
CA SER A 64 -8.64 1.85 -9.48
C SER A 64 -7.40 1.34 -8.75
N ILE A 65 -7.32 1.55 -7.43
CA ILE A 65 -6.24 1.01 -6.59
C ILE A 65 -6.27 -0.53 -6.61
N ILE A 66 -7.43 -1.14 -6.36
CA ILE A 66 -7.61 -2.61 -6.37
C ILE A 66 -7.21 -3.19 -7.73
N GLU A 67 -7.76 -2.65 -8.83
CA GLU A 67 -7.53 -3.17 -10.17
C GLU A 67 -6.10 -2.97 -10.70
N SER A 68 -5.35 -2.04 -10.10
CA SER A 68 -3.94 -1.83 -10.46
C SER A 68 -3.00 -2.70 -9.65
N THR A 69 -3.38 -3.08 -8.43
CA THR A 69 -2.49 -3.78 -7.47
C THR A 69 -2.79 -5.27 -7.38
N THR A 70 -3.97 -5.67 -7.82
CA THR A 70 -4.48 -7.04 -7.78
C THR A 70 -5.04 -7.42 -9.16
N ASP A 71 -5.35 -8.70 -9.35
CA ASP A 71 -5.98 -9.18 -10.57
C ASP A 71 -7.53 -9.20 -10.47
N TRP A 72 -8.09 -8.69 -9.37
CA TRP A 72 -9.53 -8.58 -9.16
C TRP A 72 -10.14 -7.48 -10.03
N LYS A 73 -11.43 -7.63 -10.35
CA LYS A 73 -12.21 -6.64 -11.09
C LYS A 73 -13.31 -6.06 -10.23
N VAL A 74 -13.41 -4.73 -10.19
CA VAL A 74 -14.41 -4.06 -9.37
C VAL A 74 -15.63 -3.75 -10.23
N VAL A 75 -16.77 -4.35 -9.88
CA VAL A 75 -18.03 -4.19 -10.62
C VAL A 75 -19.20 -4.05 -9.64
N PRO A 76 -20.29 -3.34 -10.01
CA PRO A 76 -21.44 -3.14 -9.11
C PRO A 76 -22.09 -4.44 -8.63
N ASP A 77 -22.18 -5.46 -9.50
CA ASP A 77 -22.77 -6.77 -9.20
C ASP A 77 -21.66 -7.84 -9.11
N GLY A 78 -20.65 -7.60 -8.28
CA GLY A 78 -19.53 -8.53 -8.08
C GLY A 78 -19.98 -9.87 -7.50
N GLU A 79 -19.27 -10.96 -7.81
CA GLU A 79 -19.53 -12.26 -7.18
C GLU A 79 -19.35 -12.19 -5.66
N PHE A 80 -18.39 -11.37 -5.24
CA PHE A 80 -18.06 -11.14 -3.84
C PHE A 80 -18.28 -9.69 -3.44
N HIS A 81 -18.43 -9.47 -2.15
CA HIS A 81 -18.43 -8.18 -1.49
C HIS A 81 -17.15 -8.05 -0.68
N LEU A 82 -16.44 -6.94 -0.86
CA LEU A 82 -15.42 -6.49 0.07
C LEU A 82 -16.14 -5.80 1.22
N ILE A 83 -15.90 -6.27 2.45
CA ILE A 83 -16.56 -5.79 3.65
C ILE A 83 -15.54 -5.56 4.76
N SER A 84 -15.86 -4.67 5.69
CA SER A 84 -15.01 -4.40 6.84
C SER A 84 -15.84 -4.16 8.09
N SER A 85 -15.26 -4.50 9.23
CA SER A 85 -15.79 -4.10 10.53
C SER A 85 -15.69 -2.59 10.70
N ASN A 86 -16.74 -1.96 11.24
CA ASN A 86 -16.74 -0.54 11.57
C ASN A 86 -16.05 -0.24 12.92
N SER A 87 -15.88 -1.26 13.76
CA SER A 87 -15.31 -1.13 15.11
C SER A 87 -13.90 -1.69 15.23
N SER A 88 -13.41 -2.43 14.23
CA SER A 88 -12.10 -3.07 14.24
C SER A 88 -11.50 -3.16 12.83
N LEU A 89 -10.20 -3.43 12.73
CA LEU A 89 -9.41 -3.60 11.51
C LEU A 89 -9.49 -5.04 10.99
N ILE A 90 -10.73 -5.50 10.75
CA ILE A 90 -11.01 -6.79 10.11
C ILE A 90 -11.64 -6.50 8.75
N VAL A 91 -11.06 -7.07 7.71
CA VAL A 91 -11.57 -6.99 6.34
C VAL A 91 -11.93 -8.39 5.86
N GLY A 92 -12.99 -8.52 5.06
CA GLY A 92 -13.40 -9.79 4.51
C GLY A 92 -13.81 -9.72 3.04
N ILE A 93 -13.70 -10.85 2.36
CA ILE A 93 -14.28 -11.13 1.06
C ILE A 93 -15.37 -12.17 1.29
N SER A 94 -16.62 -11.83 0.97
CA SER A 94 -17.79 -12.67 1.27
C SER A 94 -18.78 -12.65 0.12
N LYS A 95 -19.53 -13.75 -0.08
CA LYS A 95 -20.66 -13.76 -1.04
C LYS A 95 -21.90 -13.02 -0.54
N ASN A 96 -21.93 -12.67 0.74
CA ASN A 96 -23.00 -11.91 1.38
C ASN A 96 -22.45 -10.59 1.90
N ASP A 97 -23.23 -9.52 1.76
CA ASP A 97 -22.93 -8.17 2.25
C ASP A 97 -23.12 -8.03 3.78
N ASN A 98 -23.98 -8.87 4.36
CA ASN A 98 -24.33 -8.86 5.77
C ASN A 98 -23.77 -10.08 6.51
N LEU A 99 -22.93 -9.81 7.50
CA LEU A 99 -22.41 -10.82 8.41
C LEU A 99 -23.17 -10.84 9.72
N SER A 100 -23.46 -12.04 10.18
CA SER A 100 -24.03 -12.32 11.51
C SER A 100 -22.97 -12.13 12.61
N GLN A 101 -21.71 -12.46 12.32
CA GLN A 101 -20.61 -12.49 13.27
C GLN A 101 -19.26 -12.24 12.57
N TRP A 102 -18.37 -11.51 13.25
CA TRP A 102 -16.96 -11.36 12.87
C TRP A 102 -16.11 -12.46 13.53
N PRO A 103 -15.03 -12.91 12.88
CA PRO A 103 -14.15 -13.92 13.48
C PRO A 103 -13.54 -13.40 14.79
N GLU A 104 -13.33 -14.31 15.74
CA GLU A 104 -12.52 -14.00 16.92
C GLU A 104 -11.05 -13.90 16.48
N VAL A 105 -10.46 -12.73 16.71
CA VAL A 105 -9.09 -12.42 16.32
C VAL A 105 -8.16 -12.60 17.51
N SER A 106 -7.00 -13.19 17.25
CA SER A 106 -5.86 -13.19 18.15
C SER A 106 -4.74 -12.35 17.54
N SER A 107 -4.11 -11.48 18.34
CA SER A 107 -2.89 -10.80 17.92
C SER A 107 -1.69 -11.72 18.11
N GLU A 108 -0.82 -11.76 17.09
CA GLU A 108 0.48 -12.45 17.19
C GLU A 108 1.54 -11.50 17.79
N ASN A 109 1.39 -10.20 17.52
CA ASN A 109 2.32 -9.17 17.96
C ASN A 109 1.65 -8.20 18.94
N SER A 110 2.32 -7.95 20.07
CA SER A 110 2.00 -6.79 20.91
C SER A 110 2.51 -5.51 20.26
N PHE A 111 1.79 -4.41 20.46
CA PHE A 111 2.24 -3.07 20.12
C PHE A 111 2.16 -2.14 21.33
N ASP A 112 2.88 -1.02 21.25
CA ASP A 112 2.83 0.03 22.26
C ASP A 112 1.62 0.94 21.97
N GLU A 113 0.68 0.98 22.91
CA GLU A 113 -0.54 1.81 22.83
C GLU A 113 -0.24 3.30 22.71
N ASP A 114 0.80 3.79 23.41
CA ASP A 114 1.18 5.20 23.34
C ASP A 114 1.77 5.51 21.97
N GLN A 115 2.55 4.59 21.40
CA GLN A 115 3.08 4.70 20.04
C GLN A 115 1.96 4.69 19.01
N LYS A 116 1.03 3.73 19.09
CA LYS A 116 -0.14 3.65 18.22
C LYS A 116 -0.91 4.96 18.24
N LYS A 117 -1.26 5.46 19.44
CA LYS A 117 -1.99 6.71 19.60
C LYS A 117 -1.24 7.90 19.00
N ALA A 118 0.08 7.99 19.23
CA ALA A 118 0.90 9.06 18.67
C ALA A 118 0.92 9.03 17.13
N ILE A 119 1.00 7.84 16.54
CA ILE A 119 0.95 7.67 15.07
C ILE A 119 -0.44 8.01 14.52
N ASP A 120 -1.51 7.58 15.16
CA ASP A 120 -2.89 7.90 14.76
C ASP A 120 -3.14 9.42 14.80
N GLU A 121 -2.67 10.10 15.84
CA GLU A 121 -2.72 11.55 15.95
C GLU A 121 -1.86 12.27 14.90
N ALA A 122 -0.69 11.71 14.58
CA ALA A 122 0.19 12.24 13.54
C ALA A 122 -0.47 12.15 12.16
N TRP A 123 -1.07 10.99 11.81
CA TRP A 123 -1.82 10.83 10.57
C TRP A 123 -2.98 11.81 10.45
N LYS A 124 -3.76 11.97 11.52
CA LYS A 124 -4.89 12.90 11.53
C LYS A 124 -4.45 14.33 11.20
N LYS A 125 -3.32 14.77 11.77
CA LYS A 125 -2.74 16.10 11.50
C LYS A 125 -2.18 16.18 10.08
N GLU A 126 -1.44 15.17 9.63
CA GLU A 126 -0.82 15.10 8.30
C GLU A 126 -1.86 15.17 7.18
N VAL A 127 -2.96 14.42 7.29
CA VAL A 127 -4.07 14.42 6.32
C VAL A 127 -4.73 15.78 6.19
N SER A 128 -4.94 16.47 7.32
CA SER A 128 -5.48 17.83 7.33
C SER A 128 -4.46 18.90 6.94
N GLY A 129 -3.18 18.52 6.82
CA GLY A 129 -2.08 19.40 6.49
C GLY A 129 -2.00 19.75 5.02
N VAL A 130 -1.29 20.82 4.72
CA VAL A 130 -0.94 21.24 3.36
C VAL A 130 0.53 20.88 3.14
N SER A 131 0.82 20.07 2.11
CA SER A 131 2.20 19.79 1.69
C SER A 131 2.92 21.12 1.42
N GLN A 132 4.08 21.31 2.04
CA GLN A 132 4.93 22.49 1.84
C GLN A 132 6.07 22.23 0.86
N GLY A 133 6.17 21.00 0.33
CA GLY A 133 7.21 20.56 -0.59
C GLY A 133 6.64 20.11 -1.92
N ALA A 134 6.37 18.81 -2.03
CA ALA A 134 6.06 18.16 -3.29
C ALA A 134 4.55 17.93 -3.46
N TYR A 135 3.83 18.97 -3.86
CA TYR A 135 2.42 18.85 -4.21
C TYR A 135 2.23 17.97 -5.45
N VAL A 136 1.45 16.88 -5.31
CA VAL A 136 1.03 16.05 -6.44
C VAL A 136 -0.48 16.16 -6.58
N SER A 137 -0.95 16.58 -7.76
CA SER A 137 -2.39 16.66 -8.01
C SER A 137 -3.00 15.27 -8.11
N GLN A 138 -4.28 15.15 -7.74
CA GLN A 138 -5.04 13.90 -7.89
C GLN A 138 -4.97 13.35 -9.33
N SER A 139 -5.08 14.20 -10.35
CA SER A 139 -4.97 13.79 -11.75
C SER A 139 -3.61 13.19 -12.10
N GLN A 140 -2.51 13.77 -11.59
CA GLN A 140 -1.18 13.22 -11.80
C GLN A 140 -1.00 11.89 -11.05
N HIS A 141 -1.53 11.79 -9.83
CA HIS A 141 -1.51 10.54 -9.06
C HIS A 141 -2.25 9.43 -9.80
N MET A 142 -3.48 9.67 -10.27
CA MET A 142 -4.27 8.71 -11.04
C MET A 142 -3.57 8.23 -12.32
N LEU A 143 -2.95 9.14 -13.08
CA LEU A 143 -2.22 8.77 -14.31
C LEU A 143 -0.99 7.89 -14.04
N ALA A 144 -0.30 8.12 -12.93
CA ALA A 144 0.89 7.36 -12.55
C ALA A 144 0.56 6.10 -11.72
N MET A 145 -0.68 5.94 -11.26
CA MET A 145 -1.07 4.92 -10.30
C MET A 145 -0.85 3.48 -10.79
N PRO A 146 -1.17 3.11 -12.05
CA PRO A 146 -0.90 1.75 -12.52
C PRO A 146 0.59 1.38 -12.49
N SER A 147 1.50 2.33 -12.78
CA SER A 147 2.94 2.06 -12.69
C SER A 147 3.47 2.13 -11.27
N ARG A 148 2.95 3.04 -10.43
CA ARG A 148 3.41 3.26 -9.05
C ARG A 148 2.90 2.23 -8.05
N LEU A 149 1.68 1.74 -8.23
CA LEU A 149 1.05 0.75 -7.34
C LEU A 149 1.09 -0.66 -7.94
N GLY A 150 0.87 -0.76 -9.25
CA GLY A 150 0.83 -2.04 -9.95
C GLY A 150 2.16 -2.52 -10.51
N LEU A 151 3.23 -1.74 -10.39
CA LEU A 151 4.53 -1.99 -11.03
C LEU A 151 4.41 -2.23 -12.54
N LEU A 152 3.40 -1.63 -13.18
CA LEU A 152 3.19 -1.76 -14.61
C LEU A 152 4.32 -1.05 -15.38
N ALA A 153 4.90 -1.78 -16.33
CA ALA A 153 6.07 -1.39 -17.09
C ALA A 153 5.81 -1.48 -18.61
N GLN A 154 6.67 -0.81 -19.36
CA GLN A 154 6.71 -0.91 -20.83
C GLN A 154 7.85 -1.81 -21.27
N GLU A 155 7.77 -2.27 -22.51
CA GLU A 155 8.87 -2.93 -23.20
C GLU A 155 9.24 -2.11 -24.44
N ASP A 156 10.52 -1.80 -24.58
CA ASP A 156 11.10 -1.12 -25.74
C ASP A 156 12.35 -1.87 -26.18
N ALA A 157 12.36 -2.37 -27.41
CA ALA A 157 13.48 -3.15 -27.96
C ALA A 157 14.01 -4.26 -27.02
N SER A 158 13.10 -5.02 -26.38
CA SER A 158 13.40 -6.07 -25.39
C SER A 158 13.98 -5.58 -24.05
N VAL A 159 13.98 -4.26 -23.81
CA VAL A 159 14.34 -3.65 -22.52
C VAL A 159 13.05 -3.29 -21.77
N ILE A 160 12.97 -3.72 -20.51
CA ILE A 160 11.86 -3.36 -19.64
C ILE A 160 12.11 -1.96 -19.07
N LEU A 161 11.14 -1.07 -19.26
CA LEU A 161 11.19 0.32 -18.84
C LEU A 161 10.16 0.59 -17.75
N TRP A 162 10.64 1.07 -16.61
CA TRP A 162 9.82 1.53 -15.50
C TRP A 162 10.49 2.73 -14.81
N PRO A 163 9.75 3.81 -14.49
CA PRO A 163 8.35 4.06 -14.85
C PRO A 163 8.14 4.22 -16.38
N PRO A 164 6.91 3.98 -16.88
CA PRO A 164 6.57 4.19 -18.29
C PRO A 164 6.88 5.60 -18.79
N ARG A 165 7.33 5.71 -20.05
CA ARG A 165 7.68 6.94 -20.75
C ARG A 165 6.90 7.02 -22.07
N GLN A 166 6.70 8.25 -22.55
CA GLN A 166 6.05 8.45 -23.86
C GLN A 166 7.02 8.24 -25.02
N LEU A 167 8.31 8.53 -24.82
CA LEU A 167 9.34 8.51 -25.84
C LEU A 167 10.59 7.78 -25.33
N ASN A 168 11.28 7.10 -26.24
CA ASN A 168 12.61 6.55 -26.00
C ASN A 168 13.70 7.62 -26.21
N ASN A 169 14.97 7.22 -26.11
CA ASN A 169 16.09 8.16 -26.20
C ASN A 169 16.26 8.75 -27.60
N GLU A 170 15.73 8.06 -28.61
CA GLU A 170 15.72 8.43 -30.02
C GLU A 170 14.53 9.34 -30.38
N GLY A 171 13.62 9.60 -29.43
CA GLY A 171 12.43 10.42 -29.62
C GLY A 171 11.28 9.68 -30.31
N GLU A 172 11.33 8.35 -30.37
CA GLU A 172 10.28 7.50 -30.92
C GLU A 172 9.26 7.11 -29.85
N ARG A 173 8.01 6.86 -30.26
CA ARG A 173 6.94 6.44 -29.34
C ARG A 173 7.20 5.03 -28.83
N ILE A 174 7.27 4.88 -27.52
CA ILE A 174 7.32 3.57 -26.87
C ILE A 174 5.90 2.96 -26.89
N PRO A 175 5.76 1.65 -27.14
CA PRO A 175 4.48 0.96 -27.01
C PRO A 175 3.81 1.20 -25.65
N PRO A 176 2.48 1.09 -25.57
CA PRO A 176 1.77 1.11 -24.29
C PRO A 176 2.30 0.05 -23.31
N VAL A 177 1.97 0.21 -22.04
CA VAL A 177 2.24 -0.78 -20.98
C VAL A 177 1.84 -2.18 -21.44
N SER A 178 2.78 -3.11 -21.32
CA SER A 178 2.63 -4.51 -21.76
C SER A 178 3.16 -5.50 -20.74
N ASN A 179 3.79 -5.03 -19.66
CA ASN A 179 4.51 -5.87 -18.70
C ASN A 179 4.24 -5.41 -17.25
N LYS A 180 4.60 -6.25 -16.28
CA LYS A 180 4.50 -5.98 -14.85
C LYS A 180 5.80 -6.46 -14.19
N LEU A 181 6.45 -5.61 -13.41
CA LEU A 181 7.65 -6.03 -12.69
C LEU A 181 7.27 -7.05 -11.61
N ASP A 182 8.21 -7.95 -11.31
CA ASP A 182 8.09 -8.85 -10.17
C ASP A 182 7.93 -8.04 -8.87
N ASN A 183 7.12 -8.54 -7.93
CA ASN A 183 6.96 -7.91 -6.62
C ASN A 183 8.16 -8.15 -5.69
N ASN A 184 9.36 -8.37 -6.23
CA ASN A 184 10.59 -8.64 -5.50
C ASN A 184 11.76 -7.90 -6.14
N ALA A 185 12.64 -7.36 -5.32
CA ALA A 185 13.85 -6.68 -5.76
C ALA A 185 15.02 -6.93 -4.79
N SER A 186 16.21 -6.47 -5.16
CA SER A 186 17.40 -6.49 -4.29
C SER A 186 17.82 -5.07 -3.95
N ILE A 187 18.16 -4.81 -2.69
CA ILE A 187 18.66 -3.49 -2.27
C ILE A 187 20.04 -3.24 -2.89
N LEU A 188 20.17 -2.15 -3.65
CA LEU A 188 21.46 -1.67 -4.14
C LEU A 188 22.18 -0.79 -3.10
N THR A 189 21.41 0.07 -2.44
CA THR A 189 21.88 0.94 -1.36
C THR A 189 20.68 1.47 -0.59
N TRP A 190 20.94 2.06 0.58
CA TRP A 190 19.90 2.59 1.45
C TRP A 190 20.39 3.81 2.21
N THR A 191 19.45 4.60 2.71
CA THR A 191 19.73 5.71 3.63
C THR A 191 18.59 5.84 4.63
N LYS A 192 18.90 6.36 5.82
CA LYS A 192 17.90 6.69 6.83
C LYS A 192 17.96 8.19 7.10
N LEU A 193 16.86 8.86 6.79
CA LEU A 193 16.70 10.27 7.10
C LEU A 193 16.41 10.40 8.59
N SER A 194 17.25 11.14 9.31
CA SER A 194 17.02 11.46 10.72
C SER A 194 15.73 12.27 10.87
N ALA A 195 15.06 12.11 12.01
CA ALA A 195 13.79 12.76 12.35
C ALA A 195 13.74 14.28 12.06
N LEU A 196 14.82 15.02 12.32
CA LEU A 196 14.88 16.48 12.14
C LEU A 196 15.13 16.95 10.70
N GLY A 197 15.47 16.03 9.79
CA GLY A 197 15.73 16.32 8.38
C GLY A 197 14.65 15.79 7.44
N ALA A 198 13.56 15.23 7.98
CA ALA A 198 12.48 14.70 7.18
C ALA A 198 11.71 15.82 6.47
N PRO A 199 11.31 15.63 5.20
CA PRO A 199 10.41 16.56 4.51
C PRO A 199 9.13 16.84 5.31
N SER A 200 8.48 17.96 5.03
CA SER A 200 7.29 18.42 5.76
C SER A 200 6.20 17.35 5.87
N GLU A 201 6.04 16.56 4.82
CA GLU A 201 5.09 15.47 4.63
C GLU A 201 5.31 14.30 5.59
N PHE A 202 6.53 14.14 6.13
CA PHE A 202 6.88 13.07 7.06
C PHE A 202 7.30 13.61 8.43
N SER A 203 7.31 14.93 8.61
CA SER A 203 7.89 15.59 9.78
C SER A 203 7.24 15.22 11.10
N LEU A 204 5.95 14.85 11.09
CA LEU A 204 5.22 14.43 12.28
C LEU A 204 5.52 12.97 12.67
N ARG A 205 5.68 12.09 11.67
CA ARG A 205 5.88 10.65 11.90
C ARG A 205 7.33 10.25 11.99
N ALA A 206 8.24 10.92 11.28
CA ALA A 206 9.66 10.60 11.29
C ALA A 206 10.27 10.58 12.72
N PRO A 207 9.95 11.52 13.63
CA PRO A 207 10.40 11.42 15.03
C PRO A 207 9.85 10.20 15.77
N LEU A 208 8.60 9.82 15.50
CA LEU A 208 7.93 8.68 16.13
C LEU A 208 8.47 7.33 15.63
N LEU A 209 8.98 7.30 14.39
CA LEU A 209 9.55 6.12 13.73
C LEU A 209 11.08 6.04 13.87
N GLY A 210 11.71 7.00 14.54
CA GLY A 210 13.18 7.09 14.64
C GLY A 210 13.87 7.44 13.32
N GLY A 211 13.14 8.03 12.37
CA GLY A 211 13.57 8.40 11.03
C GLY A 211 12.73 7.76 9.94
N VAL A 212 13.07 8.03 8.68
CA VAL A 212 12.46 7.38 7.51
C VAL A 212 13.56 6.70 6.71
N SER A 213 13.49 5.37 6.61
CA SER A 213 14.42 4.59 5.82
C SER A 213 13.95 4.53 4.36
N THR A 214 14.88 4.71 3.43
CA THR A 214 14.64 4.57 1.99
C THR A 214 15.68 3.65 1.37
N VAL A 215 15.23 2.82 0.44
CA VAL A 215 16.06 1.86 -0.29
C VAL A 215 16.01 2.16 -1.78
N LEU A 216 17.17 2.15 -2.43
CA LEU A 216 17.28 2.03 -3.88
C LEU A 216 17.39 0.53 -4.19
N VAL A 217 16.52 0.03 -5.04
CA VAL A 217 16.43 -1.40 -5.37
C VAL A 217 16.60 -1.63 -6.87
N GLU A 218 16.99 -2.84 -7.23
CA GLU A 218 17.00 -3.35 -8.60
C GLU A 218 16.09 -4.57 -8.71
N PHE A 219 15.14 -4.51 -9.63
CA PHE A 219 14.27 -5.62 -10.00
C PHE A 219 15.04 -6.65 -10.83
N SER A 220 14.63 -7.91 -10.77
CA SER A 220 15.17 -9.01 -11.59
C SER A 220 15.22 -8.67 -13.09
N SER A 221 14.23 -7.93 -13.57
CA SER A 221 14.08 -7.47 -14.94
C SER A 221 14.98 -6.29 -15.34
N GLY A 222 15.72 -5.69 -14.39
CA GLY A 222 16.68 -4.60 -14.63
C GLY A 222 16.28 -3.19 -14.17
N PRO A 223 15.00 -2.77 -14.17
CA PRO A 223 14.59 -1.47 -13.64
C PRO A 223 15.03 -1.25 -12.20
N LYS A 224 15.19 0.03 -11.85
CA LYS A 224 15.61 0.47 -10.52
C LYS A 224 14.59 1.45 -9.97
N GLY A 225 14.37 1.41 -8.66
CA GLY A 225 13.38 2.26 -7.99
C GLY A 225 13.78 2.64 -6.58
N VAL A 226 13.25 3.76 -6.10
CA VAL A 226 13.43 4.22 -4.72
C VAL A 226 12.12 4.02 -3.96
N PHE A 227 12.19 3.35 -2.83
CA PHE A 227 11.03 3.05 -1.98
C PHE A 227 11.33 3.38 -0.52
N MET A 228 10.33 3.85 0.22
CA MET A 228 10.41 3.89 1.68
C MET A 228 10.28 2.46 2.22
N LEU A 229 10.96 2.17 3.32
CA LEU A 229 10.66 0.95 4.08
C LEU A 229 9.37 1.11 4.89
N ALA A 230 8.69 -0.01 5.10
CA ALA A 230 7.63 -0.16 6.08
C ALA A 230 8.02 -1.27 7.07
N ASP A 231 7.47 -1.19 8.28
CA ASP A 231 7.65 -2.18 9.35
C ASP A 231 9.14 -2.50 9.63
N ASP A 232 10.01 -1.47 9.59
CA ASP A 232 11.46 -1.58 9.78
C ASP A 232 11.93 -1.27 11.21
N GLU A 233 11.04 -1.31 12.20
CA GLU A 233 11.34 -0.95 13.59
C GLU A 233 12.47 -1.81 14.17
N ASN A 234 12.52 -3.08 13.77
CA ASN A 234 13.49 -4.08 14.24
C ASN A 234 14.52 -4.49 13.18
N GLY A 235 14.42 -3.96 11.95
CA GLY A 235 15.22 -4.37 10.81
C GLY A 235 16.12 -3.25 10.31
N VAL A 236 17.39 -3.56 10.05
CA VAL A 236 18.29 -2.65 9.32
C VAL A 236 18.47 -3.21 7.91
N PRO A 237 18.18 -2.43 6.86
CA PRO A 237 18.39 -2.89 5.49
C PRO A 237 19.88 -3.20 5.23
N GLU A 238 20.13 -4.26 4.46
CA GLU A 238 21.47 -4.61 3.99
C GLU A 238 21.55 -4.56 2.45
N ILE A 239 22.73 -4.22 1.91
CA ILE A 239 22.95 -4.30 0.46
C ILE A 239 22.83 -5.75 0.01
N ASN A 240 22.15 -5.97 -1.12
CA ASN A 240 21.75 -7.26 -1.70
C ASN A 240 20.64 -8.01 -0.95
N GLN A 241 20.16 -7.51 0.20
CA GLN A 241 18.99 -8.09 0.84
C GLN A 241 17.78 -8.00 -0.10
N LYS A 242 16.96 -9.05 -0.08
CA LYS A 242 15.72 -9.09 -0.85
C LYS A 242 14.62 -8.31 -0.15
N VAL A 243 13.81 -7.64 -0.95
CA VAL A 243 12.63 -6.95 -0.47
C VAL A 243 11.42 -7.32 -1.32
N SER A 244 10.25 -7.26 -0.70
CA SER A 244 8.95 -7.29 -1.35
C SER A 244 8.28 -5.91 -1.24
N PHE A 245 7.19 -5.68 -1.97
CA PHE A 245 6.47 -4.41 -1.92
C PHE A 245 5.00 -4.59 -1.55
N GLU A 246 4.49 -3.65 -0.78
CA GLU A 246 3.09 -3.58 -0.39
C GLU A 246 2.57 -2.15 -0.49
N VAL A 247 1.29 -2.03 -0.80
CA VAL A 247 0.61 -0.74 -0.79
C VAL A 247 0.41 -0.30 0.65
N ARG A 248 0.92 0.89 0.97
CA ARG A 248 0.80 1.53 2.28
C ARG A 248 0.38 2.97 2.11
N ARG A 249 -0.05 3.59 3.21
CA ARG A 249 -0.17 5.04 3.27
C ARG A 249 1.22 5.65 3.09
N LEU A 250 1.38 6.54 2.10
CA LEU A 250 2.63 7.28 1.93
C LEU A 250 2.58 8.58 2.73
N TYR A 251 1.62 9.45 2.41
CA TYR A 251 1.45 10.75 3.05
C TYR A 251 0.00 11.27 2.90
N GLY A 252 -0.40 12.17 3.79
CA GLY A 252 -1.67 12.90 3.72
C GLY A 252 -1.53 14.28 3.05
N GLN A 253 -2.55 14.71 2.30
CA GLN A 253 -2.62 16.04 1.68
C GLN A 253 -4.08 16.41 1.35
N ASP A 254 -4.50 17.63 1.63
CA ASP A 254 -5.83 18.16 1.24
C ASP A 254 -7.01 17.27 1.70
N ASN A 255 -6.91 16.67 2.89
CA ASN A 255 -7.87 15.70 3.45
C ASN A 255 -7.95 14.37 2.69
N LEU A 256 -6.96 14.08 1.85
CA LEU A 256 -6.82 12.83 1.12
C LEU A 256 -5.57 12.08 1.59
N ILE A 257 -5.63 10.75 1.55
CA ILE A 257 -4.46 9.89 1.72
C ILE A 257 -3.92 9.46 0.35
N HIS A 258 -2.62 9.65 0.16
CA HIS A 258 -1.90 9.10 -0.99
C HIS A 258 -1.32 7.74 -0.62
N TYR A 259 -1.76 6.71 -1.34
CA TYR A 259 -1.19 5.37 -1.25
C TYR A 259 -0.04 5.19 -2.23
N GLY A 260 0.86 4.26 -1.89
CA GLY A 260 2.07 3.94 -2.65
C GLY A 260 2.70 2.65 -2.18
N LEU A 261 3.59 2.10 -3.00
CA LEU A 261 4.39 0.94 -2.59
C LEU A 261 5.47 1.37 -1.59
N LYS A 262 5.55 0.62 -0.49
CA LYS A 262 6.70 0.60 0.42
C LYS A 262 7.36 -0.76 0.34
N ALA A 263 8.68 -0.78 0.51
CA ALA A 263 9.47 -1.98 0.54
C ALA A 263 9.45 -2.61 1.93
N LEU A 264 9.44 -3.93 1.98
CA LEU A 264 9.52 -4.73 3.21
C LEU A 264 10.75 -5.59 3.16
N LEU A 265 11.46 -5.64 4.28
CA LEU A 265 12.63 -6.50 4.43
C LEU A 265 12.17 -7.95 4.51
N ASN A 266 12.73 -8.80 3.65
CA ASN A 266 12.53 -10.25 3.67
C ASN A 266 13.68 -10.97 4.40
#